data_AF-A0A485M0I1-F1
#
_entry.id   AF-A0A485M0I1-F1
#
_cell.length_a   1.000
_cell.length_b   1.000
_cell.length_c   1.000
_cell.angle_alpha   90.00
_cell.angle_beta   90.00
_cell.angle_gamma   90.00
#
_symmetry.space_group_name_H-M   'P 1'
#
loop_
_entity.id
_entity.type
_entity.pdbx_description
1 polymer ?
#
loop_
_entity_poly.entity_id
_entity_poly.type
_entity_poly.pdbx_seq_one_letter_code
_entity_poly.pdbx_strand_id
1 'polypeptide(L)'
;MVFIEGDPDSPINEGSLCPKGAALPDVYNIIDKKRKRVPNPWRLTEVLYRAPGSDKWEVKDWDWAIPEIAKRIKKTRDEHFEEKDANGVTVNRCLAICQMGSANINNEEDYLVNKLMRSLGVIDLDHCARL
;
A
#
# COMPACT_ATOMS: atom_id res chain seq x y z
N MET A 1 18.75 7.21 -10.48
CA MET A 1 19.44 5.93 -10.21
C MET A 1 20.22 5.52 -11.45
N VAL A 2 21.55 5.42 -11.35
CA VAL A 2 22.43 5.14 -12.51
C VAL A 2 22.77 3.63 -12.56
N PHE A 3 22.95 2.99 -11.42
CA PHE A 3 23.28 1.58 -11.27
C PHE A 3 22.86 1.06 -9.87
N ILE A 4 22.59 -0.25 -9.74
CA ILE A 4 22.44 -0.99 -8.47
C ILE A 4 23.19 -2.30 -8.67
N GLU A 5 23.91 -2.72 -7.63
CA GLU A 5 24.56 -4.03 -7.53
C GLU A 5 24.40 -4.58 -6.10
N GLY A 6 24.91 -5.79 -5.86
CA GLY A 6 24.93 -6.38 -4.53
C GLY A 6 26.03 -5.78 -3.68
N ASP A 7 25.77 -5.64 -2.38
CA ASP A 7 26.77 -5.19 -1.41
C ASP A 7 27.80 -6.30 -1.13
N PRO A 8 29.10 -6.12 -1.48
CA PRO A 8 30.13 -7.13 -1.25
C PRO A 8 30.44 -7.36 0.23
N ASP A 9 30.16 -6.39 1.11
CA ASP A 9 30.43 -6.48 2.55
C ASP A 9 29.29 -7.17 3.32
N SER A 10 28.18 -7.49 2.64
CA SER A 10 27.05 -8.17 3.25
C SER A 10 27.40 -9.61 3.66
N PRO A 11 27.18 -9.99 4.92
CA PRO A 11 27.53 -11.32 5.43
C PRO A 11 26.59 -12.43 4.93
N ILE A 12 25.50 -12.09 4.22
CA ILE A 12 24.49 -13.04 3.76
C ILE A 12 24.71 -13.39 2.28
N ASN A 13 24.90 -12.38 1.44
CA ASN A 13 24.97 -12.57 -0.01
C ASN A 13 26.34 -12.26 -0.61
N GLU A 14 27.28 -11.63 0.11
CA GLU A 14 28.66 -11.36 -0.35
C GLU A 14 28.71 -10.76 -1.77
N GLY A 15 27.80 -9.81 -2.06
CA GLY A 15 27.67 -9.17 -3.38
C GLY A 15 26.85 -9.95 -4.43
N SER A 16 26.49 -11.21 -4.18
CA SER A 16 25.68 -12.01 -5.10
C SER A 16 24.22 -11.53 -5.17
N LEU A 17 23.62 -11.56 -6.37
CA LEU A 17 22.21 -11.24 -6.60
C LEU A 17 21.58 -12.28 -7.53
N CYS A 18 20.38 -12.75 -7.16
CA CYS A 18 19.53 -13.52 -8.07
C CYS A 18 18.95 -12.60 -9.17
N PRO A 19 18.32 -13.12 -10.25
CA PRO A 19 17.86 -12.27 -11.36
C PRO A 19 16.84 -11.21 -10.94
N LYS A 20 16.04 -11.46 -9.89
CA LYS A 20 15.09 -10.47 -9.35
C LYS A 20 15.82 -9.29 -8.69
N GLY A 21 16.90 -9.56 -7.95
CA GLY A 21 17.70 -8.53 -7.29
C GLY A 21 18.51 -7.72 -8.29
N ALA A 22 19.13 -8.39 -9.26
CA ALA A 22 19.89 -7.73 -10.33
C ALA A 22 19.00 -6.83 -11.23
N ALA A 23 17.72 -7.17 -11.35
CA ALA A 23 16.74 -6.40 -12.12
C ALA A 23 16.01 -5.31 -11.30
N LEU A 24 16.39 -5.03 -10.04
CA LEU A 24 15.77 -3.95 -9.25
C LEU A 24 15.76 -2.58 -9.95
N PRO A 25 16.82 -2.16 -10.68
CA PRO A 25 16.79 -0.92 -11.46
C PRO A 25 15.63 -0.85 -12.45
N ASP A 26 15.15 -2.00 -12.94
CA ASP A 26 14.11 -2.09 -13.97
C ASP A 26 12.72 -1.69 -13.46
N VAL A 27 12.54 -1.68 -12.14
CA VAL A 27 11.35 -1.11 -11.50
C VAL A 27 11.26 0.38 -11.78
N TYR A 28 12.39 1.10 -11.72
CA TYR A 28 12.45 2.55 -11.90
C TYR A 28 12.73 2.96 -13.35
N ASN A 29 13.62 2.26 -14.06
CA ASN A 29 14.00 2.56 -15.45
C ASN A 29 13.91 1.31 -16.33
N ILE A 30 13.26 1.38 -17.49
CA ILE A 30 13.27 0.28 -18.47
C ILE A 30 14.21 0.57 -19.63
N ILE A 31 14.52 -0.47 -20.40
CA ILE A 31 15.21 -0.34 -21.69
C ILE A 31 14.18 -0.13 -22.80
N ASP A 32 14.22 1.03 -23.48
CA ASP A 32 13.33 1.32 -24.60
C ASP A 32 13.75 0.57 -25.89
N LYS A 33 12.94 0.70 -26.95
CA LYS A 33 13.24 0.10 -28.27
C LYS A 33 14.56 0.59 -28.89
N LYS A 34 15.10 1.71 -28.43
CA LYS A 34 16.38 2.30 -28.86
C LYS A 34 17.55 1.89 -27.96
N ARG A 35 17.34 0.91 -27.06
CA ARG A 35 18.32 0.41 -26.10
C ARG A 35 18.80 1.46 -25.09
N LYS A 36 17.96 2.47 -24.79
CA LYS A 36 18.25 3.49 -23.78
C LYS A 36 17.52 3.18 -22.48
N ARG A 37 18.19 3.45 -21.35
CA ARG A 37 17.53 3.46 -20.03
C ARG A 37 16.65 4.71 -19.94
N VAL A 38 15.35 4.51 -19.76
CA VAL A 38 14.35 5.58 -19.61
C VAL A 38 13.48 5.30 -18.39
N PRO A 39 12.91 6.32 -17.71
CA PRO A 39 11.98 6.09 -16.61
C PRO A 39 10.84 5.14 -17.01
N ASN A 40 10.51 4.19 -16.13
CA ASN A 40 9.47 3.21 -16.36
C ASN A 40 8.10 3.92 -16.48
N PRO A 41 7.47 3.93 -17.68
CA PRO A 41 6.21 4.65 -17.91
C PRO A 41 5.00 4.00 -17.23
N TRP A 42 5.14 2.77 -16.71
CA TRP A 42 4.06 2.06 -16.02
C TRP A 42 3.99 2.36 -14.52
N ARG A 43 4.91 3.17 -13.99
CA ARG A 43 4.83 3.64 -12.61
C ARG A 43 3.68 4.64 -12.46
N LEU A 44 2.88 4.46 -11.42
CA LEU A 44 1.90 5.46 -11.00
C LEU A 44 2.65 6.69 -10.47
N THR A 45 2.36 7.85 -11.07
CA THR A 45 2.99 9.14 -10.74
C THR A 45 1.98 10.20 -10.29
N GLU A 46 0.69 9.92 -10.47
CA GLU A 46 -0.42 10.82 -10.15
C GLU A 46 -1.49 10.06 -9.35
N VAL A 47 -2.33 10.79 -8.62
CA VAL A 47 -3.50 10.20 -8.00
C VAL A 47 -4.55 9.96 -9.07
N LEU A 48 -5.04 8.71 -9.16
CA LEU A 48 -6.08 8.31 -10.09
C LEU A 48 -7.37 8.01 -9.32
N TYR A 49 -8.43 8.78 -9.62
CA TYR A 49 -9.77 8.58 -9.08
C TYR A 49 -10.69 7.95 -10.12
N ARG A 50 -11.56 7.03 -9.70
CA ARG A 50 -12.60 6.44 -10.54
C ARG A 50 -13.96 6.65 -9.87
N ALA A 51 -14.84 7.41 -10.54
CA ALA A 51 -16.19 7.64 -10.05
C ALA A 51 -17.06 6.37 -10.13
N PRO A 52 -18.09 6.22 -9.28
CA PRO A 52 -19.04 5.10 -9.35
C PRO A 52 -19.64 4.97 -10.76
N GLY A 53 -19.60 3.75 -11.32
CA GLY A 53 -20.11 3.47 -12.66
C GLY A 53 -19.23 3.97 -13.83
N SER A 54 -18.16 4.72 -13.57
CA SER A 54 -17.22 5.14 -14.62
C SER A 54 -16.34 3.98 -15.11
N ASP A 55 -15.94 4.02 -16.37
CA ASP A 55 -14.93 3.14 -16.98
C ASP A 55 -13.56 3.83 -17.15
N LYS A 56 -13.43 5.08 -16.71
CA LYS A 56 -12.23 5.92 -16.89
C LYS A 56 -11.66 6.42 -15.57
N TRP A 57 -10.34 6.63 -15.57
CA TRP A 57 -9.61 7.32 -14.51
C TRP A 57 -9.60 8.83 -14.71
N GLU A 58 -9.73 9.57 -13.63
CA GLU A 58 -9.53 11.02 -13.54
C GLU A 58 -8.30 11.31 -12.68
N VAL A 59 -7.42 12.18 -13.17
CA VAL A 59 -6.29 12.67 -12.37
C VAL A 59 -6.80 13.65 -11.31
N LYS A 60 -6.34 13.46 -10.07
CA LYS A 60 -6.60 14.35 -8.93
C LYS A 60 -5.29 14.68 -8.23
N ASP A 61 -5.32 15.67 -7.36
CA ASP A 61 -4.22 16.00 -6.46
C ASP A 61 -4.39 15.32 -5.08
N TRP A 62 -3.32 15.34 -4.29
CA TRP A 62 -3.30 14.75 -2.94
C TRP A 62 -4.18 15.50 -1.94
N ASP A 63 -4.33 16.82 -2.09
CA ASP A 63 -5.16 17.67 -1.21
C ASP A 63 -6.65 17.39 -1.39
N TRP A 64 -7.05 16.88 -2.56
CA TRP A 64 -8.37 16.34 -2.81
C TRP A 64 -8.50 14.89 -2.31
N ALA A 65 -7.49 14.05 -2.61
CA ALA A 65 -7.57 12.61 -2.37
C ALA A 65 -7.66 12.22 -0.90
N ILE A 66 -6.79 12.81 -0.06
CA ILE A 66 -6.71 12.46 1.37
C ILE A 66 -8.02 12.82 2.10
N PRO A 67 -8.58 14.04 1.97
CA PRO A 67 -9.87 14.37 2.59
C PRO A 67 -11.03 13.52 2.08
N GLU A 68 -11.08 13.18 0.79
CA GLU A 68 -12.14 12.34 0.24
C GLU A 68 -12.08 10.90 0.78
N ILE A 69 -10.89 10.31 0.91
CA ILE A 69 -10.71 9.01 1.56
C ILE A 69 -11.11 9.10 3.04
N ALA A 70 -10.67 10.14 3.75
CA ALA A 70 -11.00 10.34 5.17
C ALA A 70 -12.51 10.49 5.41
N LYS A 71 -13.23 11.24 4.56
CA LYS A 71 -14.70 11.36 4.61
C LYS A 71 -15.38 10.01 4.47
N ARG A 72 -14.90 9.16 3.57
CA ARG A 72 -15.46 7.81 3.33
C ARG A 72 -15.20 6.91 4.53
N ILE A 73 -13.97 6.88 5.04
CA ILE A 73 -13.62 6.11 6.25
C ILE A 73 -14.50 6.56 7.42
N LYS A 74 -14.60 7.88 7.66
CA LYS A 74 -15.42 8.41 8.76
C LYS A 74 -16.88 8.01 8.62
N LYS A 75 -17.49 8.23 7.44
CA LYS A 75 -18.89 7.89 7.19
C LYS A 75 -19.15 6.41 7.44
N THR A 76 -18.37 5.53 6.78
CA THR A 76 -18.54 4.07 6.91
C THR A 76 -18.33 3.62 8.35
N ARG A 77 -17.32 4.15 9.04
CA ARG A 77 -17.06 3.81 10.43
C ARG A 77 -18.23 4.22 11.32
N ASP A 78 -18.68 5.46 11.23
CA ASP A 78 -19.75 5.99 12.09
C ASP A 78 -21.08 5.25 11.87
N GLU A 79 -21.38 4.82 10.64
CA GLU A 79 -22.58 4.05 10.29
C GLU A 79 -22.54 2.59 10.79
N HIS A 80 -21.35 2.04 11.03
CA HIS A 80 -21.15 0.61 11.29
C HIS A 80 -20.31 0.29 12.53
N PHE A 81 -20.06 1.26 13.40
CA PHE A 81 -19.28 1.04 14.63
C PHE A 81 -20.12 0.32 15.68
N GLU A 82 -19.58 -0.78 16.20
CA GLU A 82 -20.17 -1.58 17.26
C GLU A 82 -19.41 -1.30 18.56
N GLU A 83 -20.03 -0.54 19.47
CA GLU A 83 -19.45 -0.28 20.79
C GLU A 83 -19.57 -1.53 21.68
N LYS A 84 -20.74 -2.17 21.68
CA LYS A 84 -21.04 -3.39 22.43
C LYS A 84 -21.65 -4.45 21.53
N ASP A 85 -21.30 -5.70 21.79
CA ASP A 85 -21.87 -6.85 21.08
C ASP A 85 -23.27 -7.25 21.58
N ALA A 86 -23.85 -8.28 20.96
CA ALA A 86 -25.16 -8.81 21.32
C ALA A 86 -25.27 -9.32 22.77
N ASN A 87 -24.14 -9.61 23.43
CA ASN A 87 -24.07 -10.02 24.83
C ASN A 87 -23.81 -8.84 25.78
N GLY A 88 -23.70 -7.62 25.25
CA GLY A 88 -23.38 -6.41 26.02
C GLY A 88 -21.90 -6.23 26.34
N VAL A 89 -21.01 -7.04 25.75
CA VAL A 89 -19.55 -6.92 25.92
C VAL A 89 -19.03 -5.77 25.08
N THR A 90 -18.23 -4.87 25.67
CA THR A 90 -17.57 -3.80 24.92
C THR A 90 -16.56 -4.38 23.93
N VAL A 91 -16.75 -4.11 22.64
CA VAL A 91 -15.91 -4.59 21.53
C VAL A 91 -15.25 -3.47 20.74
N ASN A 92 -15.83 -2.26 20.69
CA ASN A 92 -15.27 -1.08 20.03
C ASN A 92 -14.69 -1.37 18.63
N ARG A 93 -15.48 -2.00 17.75
CA ARG A 93 -15.02 -2.48 16.44
C ARG A 93 -15.84 -1.95 15.27
N CYS A 94 -15.24 -1.98 14.08
CA CYS A 94 -15.88 -1.69 12.80
C CYS A 94 -15.70 -2.90 11.87
N LEU A 95 -16.82 -3.52 11.48
CA LEU A 95 -16.84 -4.71 10.62
C LEU A 95 -17.02 -4.37 9.13
N ALA A 96 -17.27 -3.10 8.80
CA ALA A 96 -17.55 -2.65 7.43
C ALA A 96 -16.30 -2.19 6.65
N ILE A 97 -15.12 -2.26 7.28
CA ILE A 97 -13.84 -1.87 6.70
C ILE A 97 -12.88 -3.04 6.88
N CYS A 98 -12.14 -3.37 5.83
CA CYS A 98 -11.08 -4.38 5.82
C CYS A 98 -9.79 -3.73 5.32
N GLN A 99 -8.64 -4.17 5.86
CA GLN A 99 -7.32 -3.76 5.38
C GLN A 99 -6.50 -4.98 4.97
N MET A 100 -6.17 -5.05 3.67
CA MET A 100 -5.23 -6.01 3.12
C MET A 100 -3.85 -5.37 3.03
N GLY A 101 -2.94 -5.82 3.88
CA GLY A 101 -1.61 -5.30 4.09
C GLY A 101 -0.53 -6.09 3.37
N SER A 102 0.69 -5.60 3.52
CA SER A 102 1.77 -6.05 2.66
C SER A 102 3.03 -6.34 3.44
N ALA A 103 3.64 -7.49 3.15
CA ALA A 103 5.01 -7.78 3.57
C ALA A 103 6.07 -6.99 2.75
N ASN A 104 5.65 -6.08 1.87
CA ASN A 104 6.52 -5.30 0.99
C ASN A 104 6.70 -3.83 1.43
N ILE A 105 6.17 -3.44 2.60
CA ILE A 105 6.42 -2.13 3.20
C ILE A 105 7.42 -2.26 4.36
N ASN A 106 7.97 -1.14 4.83
CA ASN A 106 8.93 -1.17 5.93
C ASN A 106 8.24 -1.51 7.26
N ASN A 107 9.00 -2.05 8.22
CA ASN A 107 8.47 -2.40 9.56
C ASN A 107 7.80 -1.21 10.26
N GLU A 108 8.35 -0.01 10.10
CA GLU A 108 7.81 1.21 10.69
C GLU A 108 6.47 1.60 10.05
N GLU A 109 6.34 1.40 8.73
CA GLU A 109 5.10 1.65 7.98
C GLU A 109 4.03 0.62 8.36
N ASP A 110 4.40 -0.67 8.44
CA ASP A 110 3.53 -1.74 8.92
C ASP A 110 3.01 -1.45 10.33
N TYR A 111 3.89 -0.97 11.21
CA TYR A 111 3.53 -0.56 12.56
C TYR A 111 2.52 0.59 12.56
N LEU A 112 2.71 1.59 11.70
CA LEU A 112 1.78 2.71 11.55
C LEU A 112 0.43 2.27 10.98
N VAL A 113 0.40 1.43 9.95
CA VAL A 113 -0.83 0.88 9.36
C VAL A 113 -1.62 0.11 10.42
N ASN A 114 -0.95 -0.77 11.17
CA ASN A 114 -1.57 -1.53 12.25
C ASN A 114 -2.20 -0.64 13.32
N LYS A 115 -1.50 0.43 13.73
CA LYS A 115 -2.03 1.38 14.74
C LYS A 115 -3.19 2.19 14.19
N LEU A 116 -3.08 2.69 12.97
CA LEU A 116 -4.14 3.46 12.33
C LEU A 116 -5.43 2.61 12.24
N MET A 117 -5.34 1.42 11.66
CA MET A 117 -6.52 0.59 11.43
C MET A 117 -7.16 0.11 12.75
N ARG A 118 -6.35 -0.32 13.74
CA ARG A 118 -6.88 -0.69 15.06
C ARG A 118 -7.48 0.50 15.80
N SER A 119 -6.92 1.71 15.68
CA SER A 119 -7.50 2.91 16.29
C SER A 119 -8.87 3.28 15.69
N LEU A 120 -9.11 2.90 14.43
CA LEU A 120 -10.40 3.03 13.76
C LEU A 120 -11.38 1.91 14.15
N GLY A 121 -10.95 0.93 14.95
CA GLY A 121 -11.74 -0.24 15.35
C GLY A 121 -11.78 -1.35 14.30
N VAL A 122 -10.98 -1.26 13.24
CA VAL A 122 -10.91 -2.31 12.21
C VAL A 122 -10.30 -3.56 12.82
N ILE A 123 -10.98 -4.70 12.62
CA ILE A 123 -10.49 -6.01 13.08
C ILE A 123 -10.21 -6.98 11.93
N ASP A 124 -10.75 -6.70 10.75
CA ASP A 124 -10.45 -7.46 9.53
C ASP A 124 -9.17 -6.91 8.90
N LEU A 125 -8.04 -7.44 9.39
CA LEU A 125 -6.68 -7.05 9.04
C LEU A 125 -5.94 -8.32 8.60
N ASP A 126 -5.58 -8.42 7.33
CA ASP A 126 -4.81 -9.56 6.83
C ASP A 126 -3.72 -9.14 5.85
N HIS A 127 -2.76 -10.01 5.59
CA HIS A 127 -1.61 -9.74 4.70
C HIS A 127 -0.97 -11.03 4.18
N CYS A 128 0.13 -10.88 3.43
CA CYS A 128 0.83 -11.98 2.77
C CYS A 128 1.18 -13.17 3.68
N ALA A 129 1.46 -12.99 4.98
CA ALA A 129 1.88 -14.10 5.83
C ALA A 129 0.77 -15.10 6.19
N ARG A 130 -0.49 -14.81 5.85
CA ARG A 130 -1.59 -15.77 6.01
C ARG A 130 -1.62 -16.82 4.90
N LEU A 131 -1.19 -16.45 3.68
CA LEU A 131 -1.20 -17.28 2.47
C LEU A 131 0.10 -18.08 2.35
#